data_AF-V5B150-F1
#
_entry.id   AF-V5B150-F1
#
_cell.length_a   1.000
_cell.length_b   1.000
_cell.length_c   1.000
_cell.angle_alpha   90.00
_cell.angle_beta   90.00
_cell.angle_gamma   90.00
#
_symmetry.space_group_name_H-M   'P 1'
#
loop_
_entity.id
_entity.type
_entity.pdbx_description
1 polymer ?
#
loop_
_entity_poly.entity_id
_entity_poly.type
_entity_poly.pdbx_seq_one_letter_code
_entity_poly.pdbx_strand_id
1 'polypeptide(L)'
;MVSVRTNASKEQRQKPASAFKHTLSTQAAGALSTTILFPIDVVKMRFLSQDGTTYRQHNGQTYHSIRRALVTIYREEGPRALFRGCHVAVLGSVAAWGIYMYTYRSLHNLSIAATAQTSRGRVKDFLLSLLPSAFASCFSACICNPIWLIKTRMQLEEVSAHRTTISGLAHYGSFTRGLVYTVRSTGFLSLWRGLSAQILLGLPNSLNFPLYEALKSYLLLWKSCDTLNTIDICFCSTLAKTLVTLSSQPIYLIKTRLQDHRSRCGPLQYVSFLQSFSLTWNKDGLRGMYRGIVPSLLLTVPRSVLTLVFYEYFMHRL
;
A
#
# COMPACT_ATOMS: atom_id res chain seq x y z
N MET A 1 13.86 10.82 -57.81
CA MET A 1 15.18 11.31 -57.34
C MET A 1 15.00 12.73 -56.80
N VAL A 2 14.50 12.89 -55.57
CA VAL A 2 14.54 14.16 -54.82
C VAL A 2 14.66 13.82 -53.33
N SER A 3 15.64 14.48 -52.71
CA SER A 3 16.28 14.27 -51.41
C SER A 3 15.35 14.20 -50.19
N VAL A 4 15.52 13.15 -49.39
CA VAL A 4 15.09 13.05 -47.98
C VAL A 4 16.05 13.93 -47.15
N ARG A 5 15.61 15.12 -46.75
CA ARG A 5 16.28 15.93 -45.73
C ARG A 5 15.71 15.58 -44.35
N THR A 6 16.58 14.94 -43.58
CA THR A 6 16.57 14.70 -42.14
C THR A 6 15.97 15.83 -41.29
N ASN A 7 14.78 15.62 -40.74
CA ASN A 7 14.27 16.35 -39.58
C ASN A 7 14.62 15.60 -38.27
N ALA A 8 15.89 15.23 -38.13
CA ALA A 8 16.47 14.78 -36.87
C ALA A 8 16.97 16.01 -36.10
N SER A 9 16.06 16.82 -35.57
CA SER A 9 16.42 17.91 -34.65
C SER A 9 15.20 18.45 -33.91
N LYS A 10 14.80 17.73 -32.84
CA LYS A 10 14.32 18.25 -31.54
C LYS A 10 13.80 17.13 -30.62
N GLU A 11 14.52 16.00 -30.56
CA GLU A 11 14.54 15.25 -29.30
C GLU A 11 15.38 16.06 -28.32
N GLN A 12 14.73 16.94 -27.55
CA GLN A 12 15.33 17.52 -26.37
C GLN A 12 15.76 16.35 -25.48
N ARG A 13 17.06 16.02 -25.50
CA ARG A 13 17.74 15.28 -24.44
C ARG A 13 17.48 16.02 -23.13
N GLN A 14 16.39 15.67 -22.44
CA GLN A 14 16.22 16.00 -21.03
C GLN A 14 17.46 15.43 -20.34
N LYS A 15 18.28 16.31 -19.72
CA LYS A 15 19.34 15.88 -18.82
C LYS A 15 18.70 14.87 -17.85
N PRO A 16 19.27 13.67 -17.64
CA PRO A 16 18.69 12.72 -16.70
C PRO A 16 18.54 13.45 -15.37
N ALA A 17 17.30 13.65 -14.94
CA ALA A 17 17.06 14.32 -13.66
C ALA A 17 17.82 13.52 -12.59
N SER A 18 18.50 14.23 -11.69
CA SER A 18 19.27 13.58 -10.63
C SER A 18 18.39 12.52 -9.95
N ALA A 19 18.93 11.33 -9.67
CA ALA A 19 18.18 10.25 -9.00
C ALA A 19 17.50 10.72 -7.70
N PHE A 20 18.07 11.76 -7.08
CA PHE A 20 17.50 12.49 -5.97
C PHE A 20 16.19 13.21 -6.32
N LYS A 21 16.14 13.93 -7.44
CA LYS A 21 14.94 14.63 -7.93
C LYS A 21 13.80 13.65 -8.20
N HIS A 22 14.07 12.54 -8.89
CA HIS A 22 13.05 11.49 -9.11
C HIS A 22 12.51 10.93 -7.79
N THR A 23 13.39 10.66 -6.82
CA THR A 23 13.01 10.16 -5.50
C THR A 23 12.14 11.19 -4.76
N LEU A 24 12.57 12.44 -4.71
CA LEU A 24 11.88 13.52 -4.01
C LEU A 24 10.48 13.78 -4.61
N SER A 25 10.38 13.89 -5.94
CA SER A 25 9.11 14.05 -6.64
C SER A 25 8.16 12.89 -6.37
N THR A 26 8.66 11.66 -6.38
CA THR A 26 7.85 10.45 -6.10
C THR A 26 7.32 10.45 -4.67
N GLN A 27 8.16 10.78 -3.69
CA GLN A 27 7.77 10.82 -2.28
C GLN A 27 6.78 11.97 -2.00
N ALA A 28 7.00 13.16 -2.57
CA ALA A 28 6.09 14.29 -2.44
C ALA A 28 4.72 14.00 -3.07
N ALA A 29 4.71 13.42 -4.28
CA ALA A 29 3.50 12.99 -4.96
C ALA A 29 2.73 11.94 -4.16
N GLY A 30 3.43 10.93 -3.62
CA GLY A 30 2.84 9.89 -2.77
C GLY A 30 2.28 10.42 -1.45
N ALA A 31 2.96 11.39 -0.82
CA ALA A 31 2.50 12.03 0.40
C ALA A 31 1.21 12.83 0.16
N LEU A 32 1.16 13.62 -0.92
CA LEU A 32 0.01 14.44 -1.27
C LEU A 32 -1.20 13.59 -1.67
N SER A 33 -1.00 12.58 -2.53
CA SER A 33 -2.06 11.66 -2.94
C SER A 33 -2.61 10.84 -1.77
N THR A 34 -1.73 10.43 -0.84
CA THR A 34 -2.14 9.73 0.39
C THR A 34 -2.97 10.63 1.29
N THR A 35 -2.59 11.89 1.45
CA THR A 35 -3.29 12.86 2.31
C THR A 35 -4.70 13.15 1.79
N ILE A 36 -4.84 13.40 0.48
CA ILE A 36 -6.14 13.69 -0.16
C ILE A 36 -7.10 12.51 -0.01
N LEU A 37 -6.62 11.28 -0.23
CA LEU A 37 -7.45 10.07 -0.20
C LEU A 37 -7.45 9.37 1.18
N PHE A 38 -6.90 10.01 2.20
CA PHE A 38 -6.80 9.41 3.53
C PHE A 38 -8.15 9.08 4.17
N PRO A 39 -9.22 9.92 4.03
CA PRO A 39 -10.55 9.57 4.53
C PRO A 39 -11.09 8.24 3.97
N ILE A 40 -10.84 7.97 2.68
CA ILE A 40 -11.23 6.71 2.04
C ILE A 40 -10.35 5.56 2.54
N ASP A 41 -9.07 5.80 2.82
CA ASP A 41 -8.17 4.81 3.45
C ASP A 41 -8.70 4.36 4.81
N VAL A 42 -9.16 5.28 5.66
CA VAL A 42 -9.77 4.97 6.96
C VAL A 42 -11.01 4.10 6.77
N VAL A 43 -11.92 4.49 5.88
CA VAL A 43 -13.14 3.70 5.61
C VAL A 43 -12.80 2.31 5.10
N LYS A 44 -11.86 2.19 4.15
CA LYS A 44 -11.38 0.90 3.64
C LYS A 44 -10.92 0.00 4.80
N MET A 45 -10.07 0.52 5.68
CA MET A 45 -9.53 -0.27 6.80
C MET A 45 -10.63 -0.77 7.73
N ARG A 46 -11.63 0.07 8.02
CA ARG A 46 -12.78 -0.31 8.86
C ARG A 46 -13.69 -1.37 8.21
N PHE A 47 -13.91 -1.27 6.90
CA PHE A 47 -14.62 -2.31 6.16
C PHE A 47 -13.86 -3.65 6.16
N LEU A 48 -12.52 -3.61 6.03
CA LEU A 48 -11.68 -4.82 6.03
C LEU A 48 -11.64 -5.50 7.42
N SER A 49 -11.68 -4.73 8.51
CA SER A 49 -11.63 -5.31 9.86
C SER A 49 -12.93 -5.98 10.28
N GLN A 50 -14.07 -5.61 9.68
CA GLN A 50 -15.38 -6.17 10.01
C GLN A 50 -15.47 -7.66 9.69
N ASP A 51 -15.91 -8.43 10.67
CA ASP A 51 -16.19 -9.87 10.56
C ASP A 51 -17.65 -10.22 10.85
N GLY A 52 -18.51 -9.23 11.10
CA GLY A 52 -19.92 -9.44 11.44
C GLY A 52 -20.17 -9.80 12.92
N THR A 53 -19.14 -9.77 13.78
CA THR A 53 -19.30 -9.87 15.23
C THR A 53 -19.44 -8.50 15.87
N THR A 54 -20.08 -8.44 17.04
CA THR A 54 -20.20 -7.22 17.86
C THR A 54 -18.84 -6.66 18.29
N TYR A 55 -17.83 -7.53 18.46
CA TYR A 55 -16.47 -7.12 18.84
C TYR A 55 -15.73 -6.31 17.77
N ARG A 56 -16.10 -6.45 16.48
CA ARG A 56 -15.49 -5.71 15.35
C ARG A 56 -16.48 -4.82 14.60
N GLN A 57 -17.58 -4.48 15.26
CA GLN A 57 -18.41 -3.36 14.83
C GLN A 57 -17.68 -2.05 15.10
N HIS A 58 -17.97 -1.05 14.27
CA HIS A 58 -17.43 0.31 14.44
C HIS A 58 -18.55 1.23 14.88
N ASN A 59 -18.36 1.90 16.02
CA ASN A 59 -19.39 2.71 16.69
C ASN A 59 -20.68 1.92 16.95
N GLY A 60 -20.55 0.63 17.31
CA GLY A 60 -21.69 -0.26 17.56
C GLY A 60 -22.51 -0.64 16.33
N GLN A 61 -22.02 -0.34 15.12
CA GLN A 61 -22.70 -0.68 13.88
C GLN A 61 -21.78 -1.38 12.88
N THR A 62 -22.39 -2.20 12.02
CA THR A 62 -21.74 -2.72 10.80
C THR A 62 -21.97 -1.75 9.66
N TYR A 63 -20.88 -1.32 9.02
CA TYR A 63 -20.94 -0.43 7.88
C TYR A 63 -21.32 -1.20 6.60
N HIS A 64 -22.43 -0.80 6.00
CA HIS A 64 -22.90 -1.37 4.73
C HIS A 64 -22.69 -0.42 3.55
N SER A 65 -22.57 0.88 3.80
CA SER A 65 -22.43 1.90 2.76
C SER A 65 -21.31 2.86 3.11
N ILE A 66 -20.47 3.20 2.12
CA ILE A 66 -19.32 4.11 2.29
C ILE A 66 -19.77 5.49 2.74
N ARG A 67 -20.83 6.04 2.11
CA ARG A 67 -21.40 7.35 2.50
C ARG A 67 -21.87 7.34 3.95
N ARG A 68 -22.60 6.31 4.37
CA ARG A 68 -23.07 6.18 5.76
C ARG A 68 -21.87 6.09 6.71
N ALA A 69 -20.89 5.24 6.41
CA ALA A 69 -19.67 5.13 7.20
C ALA A 69 -18.95 6.48 7.36
N LEU A 70 -18.74 7.23 6.27
CA LEU A 70 -18.13 8.56 6.31
C LEU A 70 -18.91 9.53 7.19
N VAL A 71 -20.23 9.59 7.02
CA VAL A 71 -21.10 10.48 7.80
C VAL A 71 -21.10 10.08 9.28
N THR A 72 -21.17 8.78 9.59
CA THR A 72 -21.12 8.26 10.96
C THR A 72 -19.80 8.60 11.63
N ILE A 73 -18.65 8.36 10.97
CA ILE A 73 -17.33 8.71 11.49
C ILE A 73 -17.22 10.21 11.74
N TYR A 74 -17.66 11.02 10.77
CA TYR A 74 -17.61 12.48 10.87
C TYR A 74 -18.46 13.01 12.04
N ARG A 75 -19.66 12.46 12.24
CA ARG A 75 -20.59 12.93 13.29
C ARG A 75 -20.25 12.41 14.68
N GLU A 76 -19.84 11.15 14.81
CA GLU A 76 -19.66 10.51 16.12
C GLU A 76 -18.24 10.63 16.68
N GLU A 77 -17.23 10.71 15.80
CA GLU A 77 -15.80 10.76 16.19
C GLU A 77 -15.12 12.07 15.79
N GLY A 78 -15.76 12.86 14.94
CA GLY A 78 -15.29 14.15 14.47
C GLY A 78 -14.37 14.08 13.24
N PRO A 79 -14.10 15.23 12.60
CA PRO A 79 -13.34 15.31 11.35
C PRO A 79 -11.88 14.82 11.48
N ARG A 80 -11.28 14.93 12.67
CA ARG A 80 -9.91 14.47 12.92
C ARG A 80 -9.77 12.96 12.86
N ALA A 81 -10.84 12.20 13.09
CA ALA A 81 -10.83 10.73 13.01
C ALA A 81 -10.53 10.25 11.58
N LEU A 82 -11.03 10.98 10.56
CA LEU A 82 -10.79 10.66 9.15
C LEU A 82 -9.33 10.82 8.73
N PHE A 83 -8.49 11.51 9.51
CA PHE A 83 -7.06 11.74 9.24
C PHE A 83 -6.13 11.05 10.25
N ARG A 84 -6.67 10.19 11.12
CA ARG A 84 -5.86 9.54 12.17
C ARG A 84 -4.90 8.52 11.55
N GLY A 85 -3.60 8.72 11.81
CA GLY A 85 -2.52 7.93 11.23
C GLY A 85 -1.98 8.47 9.91
N CYS A 86 -2.47 9.60 9.40
CA CYS A 86 -1.97 10.20 8.15
C CYS A 86 -0.47 10.54 8.22
N HIS A 87 -0.05 11.16 9.32
CA HIS A 87 1.37 11.45 9.56
C HIS A 87 2.23 10.17 9.59
N VAL A 88 1.73 9.10 10.21
CA VAL A 88 2.41 7.79 10.24
C VAL A 88 2.52 7.19 8.85
N ALA A 89 1.47 7.33 8.02
CA ALA A 89 1.47 6.83 6.66
C ALA A 89 2.51 7.54 5.79
N VAL A 90 2.59 8.88 5.87
CA VAL A 90 3.53 9.68 5.08
C VAL A 90 4.97 9.43 5.53
N LEU A 91 5.26 9.61 6.83
CA LEU A 91 6.61 9.39 7.37
C LEU A 91 7.06 7.94 7.22
N GLY A 92 6.14 6.99 7.40
CA GLY A 92 6.40 5.56 7.23
C GLY A 92 6.75 5.19 5.79
N SER A 93 6.12 5.82 4.80
CA SER A 93 6.42 5.59 3.38
C SER A 93 7.83 6.09 3.03
N VAL A 94 8.19 7.28 3.51
CA VAL A 94 9.52 7.86 3.32
C VAL A 94 10.59 7.00 3.99
N ALA A 95 10.37 6.59 5.23
CA ALA A 95 11.30 5.73 5.97
C ALA A 95 11.48 4.36 5.30
N ALA A 96 10.39 3.72 4.88
CA ALA A 96 10.44 2.42 4.22
C ALA A 96 11.21 2.46 2.90
N TRP A 97 11.03 3.52 2.11
CA TRP A 97 11.80 3.73 0.89
C TRP A 97 13.28 3.98 1.18
N GLY A 98 13.60 4.80 2.18
CA GLY A 98 14.98 5.05 2.59
C GLY A 98 15.71 3.78 3.02
N ILE A 99 15.07 2.96 3.87
CA ILE A 99 15.61 1.66 4.31
C ILE A 99 15.80 0.72 3.13
N TYR A 100 14.78 0.61 2.25
CA TYR A 100 14.87 -0.21 1.05
C TYR A 100 16.05 0.21 0.16
N MET A 101 16.16 1.50 -0.17
CA MET A 101 17.21 2.01 -1.05
C MET A 101 18.60 1.85 -0.44
N TYR A 102 18.75 2.06 0.88
CA TYR A 102 20.00 1.84 1.58
C TYR A 102 20.41 0.37 1.51
N THR A 103 19.54 -0.56 1.91
CA THR A 103 19.83 -2.00 1.89
C THR A 103 20.09 -2.50 0.48
N TYR A 104 19.29 -2.06 -0.50
CA TYR A 104 19.48 -2.39 -1.91
C TYR A 104 20.86 -1.93 -2.41
N ARG A 105 21.24 -0.67 -2.16
CA ARG A 105 22.54 -0.13 -2.61
C ARG A 105 23.71 -0.85 -1.94
N SER A 106 23.63 -1.11 -0.64
CA SER A 106 24.69 -1.83 0.09
C SER A 106 24.90 -3.23 -0.47
N LEU A 107 23.83 -3.98 -0.69
CA LEU A 107 23.90 -5.33 -1.25
C LEU A 107 24.32 -5.33 -2.73
N HIS A 108 23.84 -4.37 -3.51
CA HIS A 108 24.21 -4.22 -4.92
C HIS A 108 25.70 -3.90 -5.06
N ASN A 109 26.23 -2.97 -4.27
CA ASN A 109 27.66 -2.63 -4.26
C ASN A 109 28.53 -3.83 -3.84
N LEU A 110 28.10 -4.60 -2.84
CA LEU A 110 28.77 -5.83 -2.44
C LEU A 110 28.76 -6.88 -3.56
N SER A 111 27.62 -7.03 -4.25
CA SER A 111 27.51 -7.99 -5.37
C SER A 111 28.40 -7.63 -6.55
N ILE A 112 28.55 -6.33 -6.86
CA ILE A 112 29.48 -5.86 -7.90
C ILE A 112 30.92 -6.14 -7.49
N ALA A 113 31.29 -5.82 -6.24
CA ALA A 113 32.65 -6.07 -5.73
C ALA A 113 33.01 -7.56 -5.76
N ALA A 114 32.07 -8.44 -5.39
CA ALA A 114 32.27 -9.89 -5.41
C ALA A 114 32.32 -10.48 -6.83
N THR A 115 31.67 -9.85 -7.81
CA THR A 115 31.56 -10.37 -9.20
C THR A 115 32.58 -9.74 -10.16
N ALA A 116 33.42 -8.81 -9.69
CA ALA A 116 34.41 -8.11 -10.51
C ALA A 116 35.45 -9.02 -11.20
N GLN A 117 35.53 -10.30 -10.83
CA GLN A 117 36.48 -11.28 -11.40
C GLN A 117 35.86 -12.42 -12.24
N THR A 118 34.54 -12.51 -12.40
CA THR A 118 33.88 -13.64 -13.10
C THR A 118 33.22 -13.21 -14.42
N SER A 119 33.43 -13.99 -15.49
CA SER A 119 32.79 -13.78 -16.80
C SER A 119 31.26 -13.82 -16.69
N ARG A 120 30.63 -12.72 -17.13
CA ARG A 120 29.20 -12.45 -17.00
C ARG A 120 28.36 -13.23 -18.02
N GLY A 121 27.25 -13.78 -17.56
CA GLY A 121 26.18 -14.31 -18.40
C GLY A 121 24.86 -13.62 -18.06
N ARG A 122 24.00 -13.40 -19.07
CA ARG A 122 22.74 -12.63 -18.95
C ARG A 122 21.82 -13.12 -17.82
N VAL A 123 21.82 -14.43 -17.53
CA VAL A 123 21.05 -15.03 -16.43
C VAL A 123 21.65 -14.70 -15.06
N LYS A 124 22.99 -14.70 -14.93
CA LYS A 124 23.67 -14.34 -13.68
C LYS A 124 23.42 -12.86 -13.34
N ASP A 125 23.42 -11.98 -14.34
CA ASP A 125 23.15 -10.54 -14.14
C ASP A 125 21.72 -10.26 -13.68
N PHE A 126 20.75 -11.00 -14.21
CA PHE A 126 19.38 -10.92 -13.74
C PHE A 126 19.23 -11.42 -12.29
N LEU A 127 19.84 -12.57 -11.95
CA LEU A 127 19.79 -13.10 -10.58
C LEU A 127 20.51 -12.20 -9.57
N LEU A 128 21.64 -11.60 -9.95
CA LEU A 128 22.40 -10.67 -9.12
C LEU A 128 21.66 -9.36 -8.84
N SER A 129 20.68 -8.99 -9.66
CA SER A 129 19.82 -7.81 -9.40
C SER A 129 18.54 -8.16 -8.65
N LEU A 130 18.00 -9.37 -8.83
CA LEU A 130 16.77 -9.82 -8.19
C LEU A 130 16.97 -10.21 -6.71
N LEU A 131 18.06 -10.89 -6.37
CA LEU A 131 18.29 -11.35 -4.99
C LEU A 131 18.48 -10.18 -3.99
N PRO A 132 19.33 -9.17 -4.26
CA PRO A 132 19.45 -8.00 -3.40
C PRO A 132 18.16 -7.21 -3.24
N SER A 133 17.36 -7.08 -4.30
CA SER A 133 16.10 -6.35 -4.26
C SER A 133 15.02 -7.10 -3.46
N ALA A 134 14.93 -8.42 -3.61
CA ALA A 134 14.05 -9.26 -2.80
C ALA A 134 14.42 -9.21 -1.31
N PHE A 135 15.71 -9.35 -0.99
CA PHE A 135 16.18 -9.26 0.40
C PHE A 135 15.93 -7.87 0.99
N ALA A 136 16.25 -6.80 0.26
CA ALA A 136 16.00 -5.42 0.70
C ALA A 136 14.51 -5.16 0.97
N SER A 137 13.62 -5.73 0.15
CA SER A 137 12.17 -5.66 0.34
C SER A 137 11.73 -6.35 1.63
N CYS A 138 12.17 -7.60 1.86
CA CYS A 138 11.86 -8.35 3.09
C CYS A 138 12.44 -7.65 4.34
N PHE A 139 13.68 -7.17 4.26
CA PHE A 139 14.35 -6.47 5.36
C PHE A 139 13.63 -5.16 5.71
N SER A 140 13.27 -4.35 4.70
CA SER A 140 12.48 -3.13 4.90
C SER A 140 11.10 -3.45 5.49
N ALA A 141 10.44 -4.51 5.02
CA ALA A 141 9.16 -4.96 5.59
C ALA A 141 9.29 -5.35 7.08
N CYS A 142 10.35 -6.06 7.45
CA CYS A 142 10.63 -6.43 8.85
C CYS A 142 10.84 -5.20 9.73
N ILE A 143 11.67 -4.24 9.30
CA ILE A 143 11.96 -3.03 10.10
C ILE A 143 10.74 -2.11 10.18
N CYS A 144 9.99 -1.96 9.10
CA CYS A 144 8.88 -1.03 9.02
C CYS A 144 7.55 -1.60 9.53
N ASN A 145 7.45 -2.91 9.81
CA ASN A 145 6.20 -3.52 10.27
C ASN A 145 5.57 -2.81 11.49
N PRO A 146 6.33 -2.38 12.52
CA PRO A 146 5.78 -1.62 13.64
C PRO A 146 5.08 -0.34 13.20
N ILE A 147 5.64 0.39 12.22
CA ILE A 147 5.05 1.62 11.69
C ILE A 147 3.70 1.33 11.02
N TRP A 148 3.67 0.31 10.16
CA TRP A 148 2.45 -0.11 9.46
C TRP A 148 1.40 -0.65 10.43
N LEU A 149 1.80 -1.38 11.45
CA LEU A 149 0.90 -1.91 12.48
C LEU A 149 0.27 -0.77 13.29
N ILE A 150 1.05 0.21 13.75
CA ILE A 150 0.50 1.36 14.48
C ILE A 150 -0.39 2.21 13.58
N LYS A 151 -0.03 2.42 12.30
CA LYS A 151 -0.91 3.06 11.32
C LYS A 151 -2.28 2.36 11.27
N THR A 152 -2.28 1.04 11.09
CA THR A 152 -3.53 0.26 11.00
C THR A 152 -4.35 0.38 12.29
N ARG A 153 -3.72 0.27 13.46
CA ARG A 153 -4.43 0.40 14.75
C ARG A 153 -5.01 1.79 14.97
N MET A 154 -4.29 2.83 14.57
CA MET A 154 -4.77 4.22 14.61
C MET A 154 -6.00 4.43 13.71
N GLN A 155 -6.05 3.81 12.53
CA GLN A 155 -7.20 3.91 11.62
C GLN A 155 -8.43 3.12 12.10
N LEU A 156 -8.20 2.06 12.88
CA LEU A 156 -9.24 1.19 13.45
C LEU A 156 -9.70 1.62 14.83
N GLU A 157 -8.99 2.54 15.50
CA GLU A 157 -9.42 3.07 16.78
C GLU A 157 -10.62 3.99 16.61
N GLU A 158 -11.65 3.72 17.41
CA GLU A 158 -12.86 4.52 17.52
C GLU A 158 -12.69 5.47 18.70
N VAL A 159 -12.93 6.77 18.49
CA VAL A 159 -13.03 7.74 19.59
C VAL A 159 -14.42 8.31 19.58
N SER A 160 -15.36 7.55 20.15
CA SER A 160 -16.69 8.08 20.45
C SER A 160 -16.60 9.04 21.63
N ALA A 161 -17.05 10.28 21.45
CA ALA A 161 -17.13 11.29 22.52
C ALA A 161 -17.94 10.79 23.73
N HIS A 162 -18.88 9.87 23.52
CA HIS A 162 -19.73 9.27 24.55
C HIS A 162 -19.07 8.11 25.33
N ARG A 163 -17.99 7.49 24.81
CA ARG A 163 -17.25 6.40 25.49
C ARG A 163 -15.99 6.87 26.22
N THR A 164 -15.49 8.06 25.89
CA THR A 164 -14.35 8.70 26.58
C THR A 164 -14.56 8.88 28.09
N THR A 165 -15.80 8.81 28.56
CA THR A 165 -16.17 8.91 29.98
C THR A 165 -16.03 7.57 30.74
N ILE A 166 -16.00 6.42 30.05
CA ILE A 166 -16.06 5.08 30.68
C ILE A 166 -14.73 4.30 30.52
N SER A 167 -13.99 4.56 29.45
CA SER A 167 -12.65 4.02 29.25
C SER A 167 -11.74 5.13 28.73
N GLY A 168 -10.59 5.31 29.39
CA GLY A 168 -9.76 6.50 29.30
C GLY A 168 -9.31 6.92 27.89
N LEU A 169 -8.65 8.09 27.83
CA LEU A 169 -8.10 8.76 26.64
C LEU A 169 -7.70 7.82 25.50
N ALA A 170 -8.03 8.20 24.26
CA ALA A 170 -7.60 7.56 23.00
C ALA A 170 -6.18 6.97 23.10
N HIS A 171 -6.09 5.64 23.08
CA HIS A 171 -4.86 4.88 23.27
C HIS A 171 -3.92 5.06 22.07
N TYR A 172 -4.48 5.26 20.88
CA TYR A 172 -3.76 5.48 19.62
C TYR A 172 -3.92 6.91 19.07
N GLY A 173 -4.07 7.91 19.96
CA GLY A 173 -4.12 9.33 19.56
C GLY A 173 -2.81 9.87 18.95
N SER A 174 -1.68 9.24 19.24
CA SER A 174 -0.36 9.60 18.70
C SER A 174 0.48 8.35 18.46
N PHE A 175 1.44 8.42 17.54
CA PHE A 175 2.32 7.29 17.21
C PHE A 175 3.06 6.73 18.43
N THR A 176 3.71 7.59 19.22
CA THR A 176 4.49 7.21 20.41
C THR A 176 3.61 6.58 21.48
N ARG A 177 2.45 7.19 21.76
CA ARG A 177 1.47 6.66 22.72
C ARG A 177 0.95 5.29 22.28
N GLY A 178 0.58 5.15 21.00
CA GLY A 178 0.11 3.88 20.44
C GLY A 178 1.19 2.79 20.47
N LEU A 179 2.44 3.16 20.22
CA LEU A 179 3.60 2.25 20.30
C LEU A 179 3.80 1.75 21.74
N VAL A 180 3.91 2.67 22.70
CA VAL A 180 4.09 2.34 24.12
C VAL A 180 2.93 1.50 24.63
N TYR A 181 1.69 1.88 24.30
CA TYR A 181 0.50 1.12 24.68
C TYR A 181 0.52 -0.30 24.11
N THR A 182 0.89 -0.45 22.83
CA THR A 182 0.97 -1.77 22.18
C THR A 182 2.00 -2.68 22.85
N VAL A 183 3.18 -2.15 23.14
CA VAL A 183 4.26 -2.92 23.80
C VAL A 183 3.85 -3.31 25.21
N ARG A 184 3.20 -2.42 25.97
CA ARG A 184 2.75 -2.72 27.34
C ARG A 184 1.57 -3.69 27.41
N SER A 185 0.62 -3.60 26.50
CA SER A 185 -0.61 -4.42 26.53
C SER A 185 -0.45 -5.80 25.87
N THR A 186 0.30 -5.87 24.76
CA THR A 186 0.41 -7.10 23.95
C THR A 186 1.84 -7.65 23.84
N GLY A 187 2.83 -6.94 24.40
CA GLY A 187 4.25 -7.32 24.35
C GLY A 187 4.98 -6.78 23.12
N PHE A 188 6.31 -6.78 23.16
CA PHE A 188 7.18 -6.25 22.10
C PHE A 188 7.03 -7.00 20.76
N LEU A 189 6.99 -8.32 20.78
CA LEU A 189 6.86 -9.16 19.57
C LEU A 189 5.54 -8.94 18.82
N SER A 190 4.52 -8.36 19.47
CA SER A 190 3.25 -8.03 18.83
C SER A 190 3.39 -7.02 17.69
N LEU A 191 4.47 -6.23 17.67
CA LEU A 191 4.75 -5.24 16.62
C LEU A 191 5.01 -5.87 15.25
N TRP A 192 5.32 -7.17 15.18
CA TRP A 192 5.53 -7.92 13.94
C TRP A 192 4.30 -8.69 13.46
N ARG A 193 3.12 -8.47 14.07
CA ARG A 193 1.88 -9.09 13.62
C ARG A 193 1.53 -8.63 12.20
N GLY A 194 1.10 -9.59 11.39
CA GLY A 194 0.77 -9.38 9.97
C GLY A 194 1.98 -9.30 9.03
N LEU A 195 3.22 -9.50 9.53
CA LEU A 195 4.43 -9.47 8.69
C LEU A 195 4.36 -10.51 7.55
N SER A 196 3.91 -11.73 7.83
CA SER A 196 3.77 -12.78 6.79
C SER A 196 2.81 -12.36 5.68
N ALA A 197 1.68 -11.76 6.03
CA ALA A 197 0.74 -11.20 5.05
C ALA A 197 1.36 -10.03 4.28
N GLN A 198 2.19 -9.21 4.92
CA GLN A 198 2.90 -8.11 4.27
C GLN A 198 3.94 -8.60 3.25
N ILE A 199 4.70 -9.64 3.57
CA ILE A 199 5.64 -10.25 2.63
C ILE A 199 4.87 -10.89 1.47
N LEU A 200 3.78 -11.61 1.76
CA LEU A 200 2.96 -12.26 0.73
C LEU A 200 2.32 -11.26 -0.23
N LEU A 201 1.93 -10.08 0.25
CA LEU A 201 1.44 -8.98 -0.59
C LEU A 201 2.48 -8.46 -1.60
N GLY A 202 3.76 -8.76 -1.42
CA GLY A 202 4.79 -8.45 -2.41
C GLY A 202 4.55 -9.14 -3.76
N LEU A 203 4.02 -10.37 -3.74
CA LEU A 203 3.79 -11.17 -4.95
C LEU A 203 2.74 -10.58 -5.90
N PRO A 204 1.49 -10.27 -5.48
CA PRO A 204 0.55 -9.68 -6.40
C PRO A 204 0.91 -8.24 -6.77
N ASN A 205 1.58 -7.48 -5.88
CA ASN A 205 2.03 -6.12 -6.20
C ASN A 205 3.12 -6.09 -7.28
N SER A 206 4.01 -7.09 -7.34
CA SER A 206 5.06 -7.16 -8.38
C SER A 206 4.50 -7.40 -9.77
N LEU A 207 3.31 -8.00 -9.87
CA LEU A 207 2.61 -8.24 -11.15
C LEU A 207 2.04 -6.97 -11.78
N ASN A 208 2.00 -5.84 -11.06
CA ASN A 208 1.37 -4.61 -11.56
C ASN A 208 1.99 -4.09 -12.87
N PHE A 209 3.32 -4.09 -12.98
CA PHE A 209 4.00 -3.65 -14.20
C PHE A 209 3.89 -4.68 -15.34
N PRO A 210 4.17 -5.99 -15.12
CA PRO A 210 3.92 -7.01 -16.13
C PRO A 210 2.50 -7.05 -16.68
N LEU A 211 1.48 -6.93 -15.80
CA LEU A 211 0.08 -6.90 -16.23
C LEU A 211 -0.23 -5.66 -17.07
N TYR A 212 0.30 -4.50 -16.69
CA TYR A 212 0.16 -3.28 -17.48
C TYR A 212 0.78 -3.43 -18.87
N GLU A 213 2.01 -3.93 -18.97
CA GLU A 213 2.69 -4.13 -20.27
C GLU A 213 1.98 -5.18 -21.14
N ALA A 214 1.46 -6.26 -20.55
CA ALA A 214 0.68 -7.26 -21.26
C ALA A 214 -0.61 -6.66 -21.83
N LEU A 215 -1.37 -5.90 -21.03
CA LEU A 215 -2.60 -5.24 -21.46
C LEU A 215 -2.32 -4.17 -22.53
N LYS A 216 -1.24 -3.41 -22.37
CA LYS A 216 -0.79 -2.41 -23.35
C LYS A 216 -0.44 -3.07 -24.68
N SER A 217 0.34 -4.14 -24.65
CA SER A 217 0.76 -4.89 -25.85
C SER A 217 -0.45 -5.49 -26.58
N TYR A 218 -1.40 -6.06 -25.82
CA TYR A 218 -2.65 -6.58 -26.39
C TYR A 218 -3.46 -5.48 -27.09
N LEU A 219 -3.58 -4.29 -26.48
CA LEU A 219 -4.35 -3.19 -27.05
C LEU A 219 -3.70 -2.59 -28.31
N LEU A 220 -2.36 -2.49 -28.34
CA LEU A 220 -1.60 -2.06 -29.53
C LEU A 220 -1.85 -3.01 -30.71
N LEU A 221 -1.83 -4.33 -30.46
CA LEU A 221 -2.12 -5.35 -31.47
C LEU A 221 -3.57 -5.28 -31.95
N TRP A 222 -4.53 -5.08 -31.04
CA TRP A 222 -5.95 -5.02 -31.39
C TRP A 222 -6.31 -3.76 -32.21
N LYS A 223 -5.69 -2.62 -31.90
CA LYS A 223 -5.89 -1.37 -32.66
C LYS A 223 -4.98 -1.24 -33.89
N SER A 224 -4.03 -2.16 -34.10
CA SER A 224 -3.02 -2.07 -35.15
C SER A 224 -2.30 -0.70 -35.18
N CYS A 225 -1.91 -0.20 -34.01
CA CYS A 225 -1.28 1.11 -33.84
C CYS A 225 0.08 0.98 -33.13
N ASP A 226 1.04 1.86 -33.45
CA ASP A 226 2.36 1.88 -32.80
C ASP A 226 2.36 2.64 -31.46
N THR A 227 1.39 3.53 -31.24
CA THR A 227 1.28 4.33 -30.02
C THR A 227 -0.17 4.39 -29.52
N LEU A 228 -0.32 4.42 -28.19
CA LEU A 228 -1.62 4.56 -27.52
C LEU A 228 -1.85 6.01 -27.11
N ASN A 229 -3.11 6.45 -27.19
CA ASN A 229 -3.51 7.75 -26.66
C ASN A 229 -3.51 7.72 -25.11
N THR A 230 -3.50 8.90 -24.47
CA THR A 230 -3.49 9.01 -22.99
C THR A 230 -4.66 8.26 -22.35
N ILE A 231 -5.84 8.30 -22.97
CA ILE A 231 -7.04 7.60 -22.48
C ILE A 231 -6.84 6.08 -22.47
N ASP A 232 -6.24 5.52 -23.53
CA ASP A 232 -5.98 4.09 -23.64
C ASP A 232 -4.94 3.65 -22.59
N ILE A 233 -3.89 4.46 -22.38
CA ILE A 233 -2.89 4.22 -21.34
C ILE A 233 -3.54 4.24 -19.94
N CYS A 234 -4.41 5.22 -19.67
CA CYS A 234 -5.17 5.28 -18.42
C CYS A 234 -6.10 4.07 -18.24
N PHE A 235 -6.72 3.59 -19.32
CA PHE A 235 -7.58 2.40 -19.29
C PHE A 235 -6.77 1.13 -18.97
N CYS A 236 -5.66 0.88 -19.67
CA CYS A 236 -4.76 -0.25 -19.41
C CYS A 236 -4.20 -0.20 -17.97
N SER A 237 -3.78 0.99 -17.51
CA SER A 237 -3.27 1.19 -16.15
C SER A 237 -4.34 0.90 -15.09
N THR A 238 -5.56 1.39 -15.30
CA THR A 238 -6.69 1.17 -14.39
C THR A 238 -7.05 -0.31 -14.33
N LEU A 239 -7.16 -0.98 -15.49
CA LEU A 239 -7.50 -2.40 -15.58
C LEU A 239 -6.41 -3.28 -14.94
N ALA A 240 -5.13 -2.99 -15.17
CA ALA A 240 -4.04 -3.68 -14.48
C ALA A 240 -4.18 -3.52 -12.96
N LYS A 241 -4.44 -2.29 -12.50
CA LYS A 241 -4.55 -1.99 -11.07
C LYS A 241 -5.75 -2.66 -10.42
N THR A 242 -6.90 -2.75 -11.09
CA THR A 242 -8.08 -3.44 -10.57
C THR A 242 -7.83 -4.94 -10.45
N LEU A 243 -7.22 -5.58 -11.46
CA LEU A 243 -6.86 -7.00 -11.42
C LEU A 243 -5.89 -7.33 -10.27
N VAL A 244 -4.85 -6.51 -10.08
CA VAL A 244 -3.93 -6.65 -8.94
C VAL A 244 -4.64 -6.45 -7.61
N THR A 245 -5.56 -5.49 -7.54
CA THR A 245 -6.32 -5.23 -6.30
C THR A 245 -7.23 -6.40 -5.97
N LEU A 246 -7.89 -6.99 -6.97
CA LEU A 246 -8.75 -8.17 -6.81
C LEU A 246 -7.95 -9.38 -6.30
N SER A 247 -6.79 -9.66 -6.90
CA SER A 247 -5.94 -10.79 -6.47
C SER A 247 -5.35 -10.57 -5.07
N SER A 248 -5.03 -9.33 -4.72
CA SER A 248 -4.45 -8.99 -3.41
C SER A 248 -5.48 -8.87 -2.28
N GLN A 249 -6.77 -8.69 -2.59
CA GLN A 249 -7.80 -8.35 -1.63
C GLN A 249 -7.89 -9.33 -0.44
N PRO A 250 -7.88 -10.67 -0.65
CA PRO A 250 -7.96 -11.62 0.47
C PRO A 250 -6.77 -11.48 1.43
N ILE A 251 -5.57 -11.24 0.89
CA ILE A 251 -4.35 -11.09 1.69
C ILE A 251 -4.40 -9.77 2.48
N TYR A 252 -4.86 -8.68 1.85
CA TYR A 252 -5.07 -7.39 2.54
C TYR A 252 -6.11 -7.48 3.66
N LEU A 253 -7.18 -8.25 3.46
CA LEU A 253 -8.19 -8.50 4.48
C LEU A 253 -7.58 -9.19 5.71
N ILE A 254 -6.89 -10.31 5.49
CA ILE A 254 -6.26 -11.06 6.59
C ILE A 254 -5.18 -10.23 7.28
N LYS A 255 -4.36 -9.48 6.52
CA LYS A 255 -3.39 -8.53 7.08
C LYS A 255 -4.06 -7.54 8.03
N THR A 256 -5.16 -6.93 7.59
CA THR A 256 -5.87 -5.91 8.38
C THR A 256 -6.44 -6.51 9.66
N ARG A 257 -7.06 -7.69 9.59
CA ARG A 257 -7.61 -8.41 10.75
C ARG A 257 -6.53 -8.86 11.74
N LEU A 258 -5.35 -9.25 11.26
CA LEU A 258 -4.19 -9.60 12.10
C LEU A 258 -3.56 -8.40 12.82
N GLN A 259 -3.57 -7.23 12.16
CA GLN A 259 -3.02 -5.98 12.68
C GLN A 259 -4.00 -5.19 13.57
N ASP A 260 -5.29 -5.51 13.51
CA ASP A 260 -6.31 -4.95 14.40
C ASP A 260 -5.92 -5.13 15.88
N HIS A 261 -6.08 -4.07 16.68
CA HIS A 261 -5.84 -4.14 18.12
C HIS A 261 -6.82 -5.12 18.82
N ARG A 262 -7.98 -5.37 18.20
CA ARG A 262 -9.01 -6.34 18.64
C ARG A 262 -8.80 -7.73 18.07
N SER A 263 -7.67 -8.05 17.44
CA SER A 263 -7.47 -9.33 16.72
C SER A 263 -7.63 -10.56 17.63
N ARG A 264 -7.41 -10.45 18.94
CA ARG A 264 -7.54 -11.54 19.92
C ARG A 264 -8.78 -11.42 20.81
N CYS A 265 -9.68 -10.49 20.52
CA CYS A 265 -10.89 -10.27 21.31
C CYS A 265 -12.09 -11.02 20.71
N GLY A 266 -12.97 -11.49 21.59
CA GLY A 266 -14.21 -12.16 21.21
C GLY A 266 -14.01 -13.61 20.74
N PRO A 267 -15.08 -14.23 20.18
CA PRO A 267 -15.08 -15.64 19.79
C PRO A 267 -14.22 -15.92 18.54
N LEU A 268 -13.99 -14.90 17.70
CA LEU A 268 -13.17 -15.02 16.50
C LEU A 268 -11.83 -14.35 16.72
N GLN A 269 -10.79 -15.17 16.88
CA GLN A 269 -9.43 -14.71 17.11
C GLN A 269 -8.57 -14.94 15.87
N TYR A 270 -7.94 -13.86 15.40
CA TYR A 270 -7.00 -13.87 14.28
C TYR A 270 -5.58 -13.88 14.84
N VAL A 271 -4.93 -15.06 14.87
CA VAL A 271 -3.59 -15.22 15.48
C VAL A 271 -2.52 -15.40 14.41
N SER A 272 -2.70 -16.32 13.48
CA SER A 272 -1.78 -16.60 12.38
C SER A 272 -2.44 -16.41 11.02
N PHE A 273 -1.65 -16.25 9.95
CA PHE A 273 -2.18 -16.00 8.61
C PHE A 273 -3.05 -17.17 8.11
N LEU A 274 -2.52 -18.40 8.13
CA LEU A 274 -3.23 -19.58 7.64
C LEU A 274 -4.49 -19.89 8.45
N GLN A 275 -4.41 -19.79 9.78
CA GLN A 275 -5.57 -19.94 10.66
C GLN A 275 -6.62 -18.87 10.35
N SER A 276 -6.21 -17.60 10.22
CA SER A 276 -7.13 -16.48 9.95
C SER A 276 -7.79 -16.59 8.58
N PHE A 277 -7.04 -17.10 7.60
CA PHE A 277 -7.53 -17.39 6.26
C PHE A 277 -8.59 -18.49 6.30
N SER A 278 -8.27 -19.65 6.89
CA SER A 278 -9.20 -20.78 7.03
C SER A 278 -10.44 -20.39 7.85
N LEU A 279 -10.27 -19.65 8.95
CA LEU A 279 -11.37 -19.15 9.76
C LEU A 279 -12.32 -18.25 8.96
N THR A 280 -11.76 -17.33 8.17
CA THR A 280 -12.55 -16.41 7.34
C THR A 280 -13.27 -17.16 6.22
N TRP A 281 -12.58 -18.11 5.59
CA TRP A 281 -13.16 -18.94 4.52
C TRP A 281 -14.32 -19.79 5.02
N ASN A 282 -14.13 -20.50 6.15
CA ASN A 282 -15.15 -21.39 6.70
C ASN A 282 -16.37 -20.63 7.24
N LYS A 283 -16.17 -19.41 7.77
CA LYS A 283 -17.25 -18.61 8.33
C LYS A 283 -18.04 -17.82 7.27
N ASP A 284 -17.32 -17.00 6.48
CA ASP A 284 -17.93 -15.98 5.62
C ASP A 284 -17.80 -16.33 4.11
N GLY A 285 -17.06 -17.39 3.78
CA GLY A 285 -16.79 -17.81 2.40
C GLY A 285 -16.12 -16.74 1.55
N LEU A 286 -16.38 -16.79 0.24
CA LEU A 286 -15.91 -15.81 -0.74
C LEU A 286 -16.38 -14.39 -0.43
N ARG A 287 -17.62 -14.23 0.06
CA ARG A 287 -18.17 -12.91 0.39
C ARG A 287 -17.38 -12.23 1.52
N GLY A 288 -16.89 -13.01 2.48
CA GLY A 288 -16.00 -12.53 3.54
C GLY A 288 -14.67 -12.03 3.01
N MET A 289 -14.01 -12.83 2.15
CA MET A 289 -12.70 -12.51 1.59
C MET A 289 -12.66 -11.21 0.78
N TYR A 290 -13.75 -10.89 0.09
CA TYR A 290 -13.88 -9.68 -0.72
C TYR A 290 -14.59 -8.54 0.00
N ARG A 291 -14.82 -8.66 1.31
CA ARG A 291 -15.34 -7.54 2.11
C ARG A 291 -14.38 -6.34 1.98
N GLY A 292 -14.96 -5.16 1.75
CA GLY A 292 -14.18 -3.93 1.52
C GLY A 292 -13.59 -3.78 0.12
N ILE A 293 -13.95 -4.60 -0.87
CA ILE A 293 -13.43 -4.44 -2.24
C ILE A 293 -13.83 -3.11 -2.88
N VAL A 294 -15.06 -2.66 -2.66
CA VAL A 294 -15.56 -1.37 -3.19
C VAL A 294 -14.72 -0.19 -2.67
N PRO A 295 -14.54 0.00 -1.34
CA PRO A 295 -13.65 1.06 -0.86
C PRO A 295 -12.18 0.82 -1.24
N SER A 296 -11.72 -0.43 -1.40
CA SER A 296 -10.38 -0.72 -1.94
C SER A 296 -10.18 -0.17 -3.36
N LEU A 297 -11.14 -0.36 -4.27
CA LEU A 297 -11.05 0.10 -5.65
C LEU A 297 -11.19 1.62 -5.75
N LEU A 298 -12.16 2.20 -5.04
CA LEU A 298 -12.35 3.66 -4.94
C LEU A 298 -11.13 4.39 -4.37
N LEU A 299 -10.31 3.69 -3.60
CA LEU A 299 -9.06 4.23 -3.10
C LEU A 299 -7.92 4.06 -4.10
N THR A 300 -7.75 2.85 -4.61
CA THR A 300 -6.50 2.45 -5.28
C THR A 300 -6.38 3.06 -6.67
N VAL A 301 -7.48 3.13 -7.43
CA VAL A 301 -7.48 3.68 -8.79
C VAL A 301 -7.21 5.19 -8.77
N PRO A 302 -7.98 6.02 -8.02
CA PRO A 302 -7.69 7.46 -7.96
C PRO A 302 -6.32 7.77 -7.38
N ARG A 303 -5.86 6.97 -6.39
CA ARG A 303 -4.52 7.16 -5.81
C ARG A 303 -3.41 6.97 -6.83
N SER A 304 -3.51 5.95 -7.69
CA SER A 304 -2.54 5.74 -8.78
C SER A 304 -2.49 6.96 -9.71
N VAL A 305 -3.65 7.43 -10.17
CA VAL A 305 -3.75 8.57 -11.10
C VAL A 305 -3.19 9.85 -10.46
N LEU A 306 -3.64 10.18 -9.24
CA LEU A 306 -3.15 11.36 -8.53
C LEU A 306 -1.64 11.32 -8.27
N THR A 307 -1.09 10.15 -7.93
CA THR A 307 0.35 10.02 -7.70
C THR A 307 1.14 10.30 -8.98
N LEU A 308 0.67 9.83 -10.13
CA LEU A 308 1.31 10.11 -11.42
C LEU A 308 1.23 11.59 -11.79
N VAL A 309 0.04 12.19 -11.68
CA VAL A 309 -0.17 13.62 -11.97
C VAL A 309 0.69 14.50 -11.08
N PHE A 310 0.73 14.22 -9.78
CA PHE A 310 1.58 14.97 -8.85
C PHE A 310 3.07 14.71 -9.10
N TYR A 311 3.45 13.48 -9.48
CA TYR A 311 4.83 13.18 -9.83
C TYR A 311 5.28 14.02 -11.02
N GLU A 312 4.49 14.09 -12.10
CA GLU A 312 4.79 14.94 -13.27
C GLU A 312 4.87 16.42 -12.86
N TYR A 313 3.90 16.89 -12.07
CA TYR A 313 3.91 18.27 -11.55
C TYR A 313 5.20 18.60 -10.78
N PHE A 314 5.61 17.75 -9.83
CA PHE A 314 6.84 17.96 -9.07
C PHE A 314 8.09 17.81 -9.92
N MET A 315 8.11 16.87 -10.88
CA MET A 315 9.22 16.69 -11.80
C MET A 315 9.47 17.90 -12.71
N HIS A 316 8.42 18.61 -13.11
CA HIS A 316 8.54 19.84 -13.90
C HIS A 316 8.93 21.07 -13.08
N ARG A 317 8.60 21.10 -11.78
CA ARG A 317 8.82 22.26 -10.89
C ARG A 317 10.15 22.22 -10.13
N LEU A 318 10.64 21.04 -9.75
CA LEU A 318 11.96 20.82 -9.12
C LEU A 318 13.07 20.81 -10.17
#